data_AF-A0A5C5U8Q7-F1
#
_entry.id   AF-A0A5C5U8Q7-F1
#
_cell.length_a   1.000
_cell.length_b   1.000
_cell.length_c   1.000
_cell.angle_alpha   90.00
_cell.angle_beta   90.00
_cell.angle_gamma   90.00
#
_symmetry.space_group_name_H-M   'P 1'
#
loop_
_entity.id
_entity.type
_entity.pdbx_description
1 polymer ?
#
loop_
_entity_poly.entity_id
_entity_poly.type
_entity_poly.pdbx_seq_one_letter_code
_entity_poly.pdbx_strand_id
1 'polypeptide(L)'
;MRAVPRRHLSYASLVLLLAADLLALAALLLNQWFELEQGWSWLLGAALTLVALPGLLWAADRVFAMARPVGNIPMTGGTFP
;
A
#
# COMPACT_ATOMS: atom_id res chain seq x y z
N MET A 1 3.48 -26.49 -8.50
CA MET A 1 3.13 -25.08 -8.29
C MET A 1 4.43 -24.30 -8.12
N ARG A 2 4.82 -23.46 -9.09
CA ARG A 2 6.02 -22.61 -8.95
C ARG A 2 5.78 -21.66 -7.78
N ALA A 3 6.66 -21.70 -6.78
CA ALA A 3 6.64 -20.78 -5.66
C ALA A 3 6.81 -19.36 -6.21
N VAL A 4 5.70 -18.63 -6.40
CA VAL A 4 5.73 -17.19 -6.63
C VAL A 4 6.51 -16.62 -5.44
N PRO A 5 7.51 -15.75 -5.66
CA PRO A 5 8.37 -15.32 -4.58
C PRO A 5 7.48 -14.56 -3.59
N ARG A 6 7.26 -15.12 -2.39
CA ARG A 6 6.35 -14.60 -1.35
C ARG A 6 6.56 -13.11 -1.04
N ARG A 7 7.75 -12.60 -1.35
CA ARG A 7 8.12 -11.18 -1.30
C ARG A 7 7.29 -10.27 -2.21
N HIS A 8 6.88 -10.73 -3.40
CA HIS A 8 6.00 -9.97 -4.27
C HIS A 8 4.58 -9.88 -3.71
N LEU A 9 4.12 -10.94 -3.04
CA LEU A 9 2.81 -10.93 -2.37
C LEU A 9 2.82 -9.98 -1.16
N SER A 10 3.86 -10.01 -0.33
CA SER A 10 3.99 -9.09 0.81
C SER A 10 4.12 -7.62 0.38
N TYR A 11 4.82 -7.37 -0.73
CA TYR A 11 4.93 -6.03 -1.32
C TYR A 11 3.58 -5.56 -1.86
N ALA A 12 2.92 -6.38 -2.67
CA ALA A 12 1.62 -6.05 -3.24
C ALA A 12 0.56 -5.84 -2.15
N SER A 13 0.56 -6.64 -1.08
CA SER A 13 -0.36 -6.46 0.05
C SER A 13 -0.11 -5.16 0.81
N LEU A 14 1.17 -4.78 1.01
CA LEU A 14 1.51 -3.53 1.68
C LEU A 14 1.08 -2.32 0.84
N VAL A 15 1.32 -2.36 -0.48
CA VAL A 15 0.87 -1.32 -1.41
C VAL A 15 -0.66 -1.22 -1.43
N LEU A 16 -1.37 -2.36 -1.47
CA LEU A 16 -2.83 -2.40 -1.43
C LEU A 16 -3.38 -1.79 -0.14
N LEU A 17 -2.81 -2.14 1.00
CA LEU A 17 -3.23 -1.63 2.31
C LEU A 17 -3.05 -0.11 2.38
N LEU A 18 -1.88 0.39 1.96
CA LEU A 18 -1.58 1.81 1.89
C LEU A 18 -2.52 2.55 0.93
N ALA A 19 -2.82 1.97 -0.22
CA ALA A 19 -3.76 2.55 -1.18
C ALA A 19 -5.19 2.62 -0.62
N ALA A 20 -5.64 1.56 0.08
CA ALA A 20 -6.94 1.51 0.71
C ALA A 20 -7.08 2.55 1.84
N ASP A 21 -6.05 2.69 2.69
CA ASP A 21 -6.01 3.71 3.73
C ASP A 21 -6.07 5.12 3.14
N LEU A 22 -5.26 5.39 2.12
CA LEU A 22 -5.20 6.70 1.48
C LEU A 22 -6.52 7.05 0.78
N LEU A 23 -7.17 6.06 0.16
CA LEU A 23 -8.52 6.19 -0.39
C LEU A 23 -9.55 6.55 0.68
N ALA A 24 -9.58 5.81 1.80
CA ALA A 24 -10.53 6.05 2.87
C ALA A 24 -10.32 7.44 3.49
N LEU A 25 -9.06 7.83 3.69
CA LEU A 25 -8.69 9.12 4.27
C LEU A 25 -9.04 10.27 3.31
N ALA A 26 -8.77 10.12 2.01
CA ALA A 26 -9.15 11.10 0.99
C ALA A 26 -10.68 11.24 0.89
N ALA A 27 -11.42 10.13 0.87
CA ALA A 27 -12.88 10.15 0.83
C ALA A 27 -13.48 10.82 2.06
N LEU A 28 -12.94 10.56 3.26
CA LEU A 28 -13.38 11.18 4.50
C LEU A 28 -13.11 12.69 4.50
N LEU A 29 -11.93 13.11 4.04
CA LEU A 29 -11.52 14.51 3.99
C LEU A 29 -12.37 15.30 2.98
N LEU A 30 -12.67 14.69 1.83
CA LEU A 30 -13.59 15.26 0.84
C LEU A 30 -15.03 15.37 1.36
N ASN A 31 -15.51 14.34 2.07
CA ASN A 31 -16.84 14.35 2.66
C ASN A 31 -16.96 15.45 3.72
N GLN A 32 -15.91 15.64 4.52
CA GLN A 32 -15.87 16.66 5.57
C GLN A 32 -15.76 18.09 5.02
N TRP A 33 -15.01 18.30 3.93
CA TRP A 33 -14.79 19.63 3.38
C TRP A 33 -15.88 20.11 2.42
N PHE A 34 -16.50 19.18 1.68
CA PHE A 34 -17.40 19.55 0.58
C PHE A 34 -18.85 19.11 0.77
N GLU A 35 -19.20 18.47 1.91
CA GLU A 35 -20.53 17.91 2.18
C GLU A 35 -21.11 17.13 0.98
N LEU A 36 -20.24 16.42 0.26
CA LEU A 36 -20.59 15.72 -0.98
C LEU A 36 -21.50 14.53 -0.69
N GLU A 37 -22.42 14.24 -1.62
CA GLU A 37 -23.14 12.97 -1.60
C GLU A 37 -22.15 11.80 -1.57
N GLN A 38 -22.46 10.81 -0.72
CA GLN A 38 -21.54 9.77 -0.30
C GLN A 38 -20.92 8.99 -1.49
N GLY A 39 -21.57 8.92 -2.65
CA GLY A 39 -21.03 8.27 -3.84
C GLY A 39 -19.90 9.03 -4.56
N TRP A 40 -19.94 10.36 -4.56
CA TRP A 40 -18.97 11.20 -5.28
C TRP A 40 -17.63 11.33 -4.54
N SER A 41 -17.66 11.30 -3.21
CA SER A 41 -16.46 11.36 -2.38
C SER A 41 -15.54 10.16 -2.59
N TRP A 42 -16.09 8.96 -2.80
CA TRP A 42 -15.31 7.77 -3.14
C TRP A 42 -14.68 7.83 -4.53
N LEU A 43 -15.40 8.35 -5.55
CA LEU A 43 -14.85 8.50 -6.91
C LEU A 43 -13.70 9.51 -6.96
N LEU A 44 -13.88 10.66 -6.30
CA LEU A 44 -12.84 11.68 -6.20
C LEU A 44 -11.67 11.20 -5.34
N GLY A 45 -11.95 10.48 -4.25
CA GLY A 45 -10.95 9.80 -3.43
C GLY A 45 -10.12 8.81 -4.27
N ALA A 46 -10.77 7.99 -5.10
CA ALA A 46 -10.10 7.04 -5.98
C ALA A 46 -9.21 7.73 -7.01
N ALA A 47 -9.68 8.82 -7.61
CA ALA A 47 -8.88 9.62 -8.53
C ALA A 47 -7.63 10.19 -7.84
N LEU A 48 -7.77 10.74 -6.63
CA LEU A 48 -6.64 11.23 -5.84
C LEU A 48 -5.66 10.12 -5.46
N THR A 49 -6.16 8.96 -5.03
CA THR A 49 -5.31 7.81 -4.70
C THR A 49 -4.54 7.30 -5.92
N LEU A 50 -5.14 7.32 -7.12
CA LEU A 50 -4.44 6.96 -8.36
C LEU A 50 -3.31 7.95 -8.68
N VAL A 51 -3.52 9.25 -8.47
CA VAL A 51 -2.47 10.27 -8.64
C VAL A 51 -1.36 10.11 -7.59
N ALA A 52 -1.70 9.69 -6.37
CA ALA A 52 -0.76 9.44 -5.27
C ALA A 52 -0.03 8.08 -5.39
N LEU A 53 -0.49 7.18 -6.26
CA LEU A 53 0.06 5.84 -6.46
C LEU A 53 1.59 5.79 -6.68
N PRO A 54 2.22 6.62 -7.55
CA PRO A 54 3.67 6.63 -7.69
C PRO A 54 4.39 6.98 -6.38
N GLY A 55 3.83 7.87 -5.55
CA GLY A 55 4.36 8.20 -4.24
C GLY A 55 4.24 7.04 -3.24
N LEU A 56 3.12 6.31 -3.28
CA LEU A 56 2.91 5.09 -2.50
C LEU A 56 3.91 4.00 -2.85
N LEU A 57 4.17 3.78 -4.14
CA LEU A 57 5.18 2.81 -4.60
C LEU A 57 6.58 3.20 -4.12
N TRP A 58 6.93 4.49 -4.21
CA TRP A 58 8.22 4.99 -3.71
C TRP A 58 8.37 4.80 -2.18
N ALA A 59 7.30 5.05 -1.41
CA ALA A 59 7.29 4.83 0.03
C ALA A 59 7.42 3.34 0.38
N ALA A 60 6.69 2.47 -0.30
CA ALA A 60 6.80 1.02 -0.14
C ALA A 60 8.21 0.53 -0.46
N ASP A 61 8.81 1.02 -1.56
CA ASP A 61 10.18 0.71 -1.94
C ASP A 61 11.19 1.15 -0.87
N ARG A 62 10.99 2.34 -0.27
CA ARG A 62 11.82 2.81 0.85
C ARG A 62 11.70 1.92 2.09
N VAL A 63 10.50 1.52 2.47
CA VAL A 63 10.29 0.61 3.62
C VAL A 63 10.99 -0.72 3.39
N PHE A 64 10.81 -1.32 2.21
CA PHE A 64 11.47 -2.58 1.88
C PHE A 64 12.99 -2.43 1.70
N ALA A 65 13.48 -1.28 1.22
CA ALA A 65 14.92 -1.00 1.13
C ALA A 65 15.55 -0.81 2.51
N MET A 66 14.86 -0.16 3.45
CA MET A 66 15.31 0.02 4.83
C MET A 66 15.24 -1.28 5.65
N ALA A 67 14.37 -2.21 5.28
CA ALA A 67 14.30 -3.55 5.86
C ALA A 67 15.39 -4.52 5.33
N ARG A 68 16.03 -4.23 4.18
CA ARG A 68 17.15 -5.05 3.64
C ARG A 68 18.40 -5.11 4.55
N PRO A 69 18.92 -3.99 5.09
CA PRO A 69 20.15 -4.02 5.89
C PRO A 69 19.99 -4.70 7.26
N VAL A 70 18.76 -4.93 7.74
CA VAL A 70 18.52 -5.52 9.06
C VAL A 70 18.78 -7.04 9.06
N GLY A 71 18.85 -7.72 7.92
CA GLY A 71 19.26 -9.14 7.83
C GLY A 71 18.41 -10.14 8.65
N ASN A 72 17.34 -9.68 9.29
CA ASN A 72 16.59 -10.41 10.31
C ASN A 72 15.10 -10.58 9.95
N ILE A 73 14.77 -10.42 8.67
CA ILE A 73 13.58 -11.09 8.15
C ILE A 73 14.09 -12.47 7.76
N PRO A 74 13.83 -13.53 8.56
CA PRO A 74 14.22 -14.87 8.15
C PRO A 74 13.68 -15.10 6.74
N MET A 75 14.49 -15.71 5.86
CA MET A 75 13.93 -16.33 4.68
C MET A 75 12.85 -17.30 5.19
N THR A 76 11.58 -16.93 5.11
CA THR A 76 10.51 -17.80 5.58
C THR A 76 10.42 -18.99 4.63
N GLY A 77 11.05 -20.10 5.03
CA GLY A 77 11.35 -21.27 4.20
C GLY A 77 12.82 -21.70 4.18
N GLY A 78 13.73 -20.93 4.78
CA GLY A 78 15.08 -21.36 5.07
C GLY A 78 15.08 -22.24 6.32
N THR A 79 15.63 -23.45 6.18
CA THR A 79 15.95 -24.31 7.33
C THR A 79 16.97 -23.61 8.21
N PHE A 80 16.69 -23.53 9.52
CA PHE A 80 17.72 -23.25 10.51
C PHE A 80 18.76 -24.40 10.49
N PRO A 81 20.05 -24.13 10.77
CA PRO A 81 21.00 -25.20 11.07
C PRO A 81 20.56 -26.00 12.31
#